data_AF-A0A1H1AM26-F1
#
_entry.id   AF-A0A1H1AM26-F1
#
_cell.length_a   1.000
_cell.length_b   1.000
_cell.length_c   1.000
_cell.angle_alpha   90.00
_cell.angle_beta   90.00
_cell.angle_gamma   90.00
#
_symmetry.space_group_name_H-M   'P 1'
#
loop_
_entity.id
_entity.type
_entity.pdbx_description
1 polymer ?
#
loop_
_entity_poly.entity_id
_entity_poly.type
_entity_poly.pdbx_seq_one_letter_code
_entity_poly.pdbx_strand_id
1 'polypeptide(L)'
;MVAKYQKLADDLLEKILAGEYPIGSVIPPESKLQEIYQVSRHTVRQALSLLIQKGYLKAEKGSGTFVLNYKDALKNKPQSTKTIGVITTYLSDYIFPTIIEGIEEVLREHGYSLMLNATNNDPAQEEECLKSMISQGVDGFLVEPTSSNEYNPNIAYYSQLKEQGIPVYFLNACYDMLDVPYASLDDEQAGYEATKYLISKGHTKIGLIAKMDDMQGKLRMKGFIKMHEEAGLPFQSRYIATFTTKNQKEVVTHYVEDILTADDAPTAIVCYNDQVASQLIQALREVDLTVPKDISLVSHDNSYLAQAQLITSVKHPKKQLGQEAAQQLINAIEKNTEMATILYAPEVIERDSVKEL
;
A
#
# COMPACT_ATOMS: atom_id res chain seq x y z
N MET A 1 15.21 -3.62 25.78
CA MET A 1 14.98 -3.82 27.24
C MET A 1 13.78 -2.97 27.62
N VAL A 2 12.64 -3.58 27.99
CA VAL A 2 11.40 -2.83 28.26
C VAL A 2 11.60 -1.95 29.51
N ALA A 3 11.23 -0.67 29.41
CA ALA A 3 11.37 0.28 30.51
C ALA A 3 10.55 -0.16 31.74
N LYS A 4 11.10 0.06 32.95
CA LYS A 4 10.47 -0.41 34.20
C LYS A 4 9.06 0.14 34.42
N TYR A 5 8.79 1.37 33.98
CA TYR A 5 7.45 1.96 34.10
C TYR A 5 6.43 1.31 33.15
N GLN A 6 6.87 0.86 31.97
CA GLN A 6 6.03 0.18 30.98
C GLN A 6 5.54 -1.15 31.54
N LYS A 7 6.46 -1.96 32.09
CA LYS A 7 6.10 -3.24 32.74
C LYS A 7 5.09 -3.07 33.88
N LEU A 8 5.24 -2.01 34.68
CA LEU A 8 4.30 -1.70 35.75
C LEU A 8 2.93 -1.28 35.19
N ALA A 9 2.91 -0.46 34.14
CA ALA A 9 1.67 -0.04 33.49
C ALA A 9 0.91 -1.20 32.86
N ASP A 10 1.63 -2.12 32.20
CA ASP A 10 1.05 -3.29 31.55
C ASP A 10 0.45 -4.26 32.59
N ASP A 11 1.16 -4.54 33.69
CA ASP A 11 0.65 -5.39 34.77
C ASP A 11 -0.57 -4.76 35.48
N LEU A 12 -0.55 -3.44 35.73
CA LEU A 12 -1.72 -2.75 36.27
C LEU A 12 -2.91 -2.79 35.31
N LEU A 13 -2.67 -2.67 34.01
CA LEU A 13 -3.71 -2.77 33.01
C LEU A 13 -4.33 -4.18 32.98
N GLU A 14 -3.52 -5.24 33.01
CA GLU A 14 -4.00 -6.61 33.09
C GLU A 14 -4.93 -6.81 34.30
N LYS A 15 -4.55 -6.30 35.48
CA LYS A 15 -5.38 -6.37 36.70
C LYS A 15 -6.68 -5.59 36.59
N ILE A 16 -6.68 -4.43 35.93
CA ILE A 16 -7.89 -3.64 35.67
C ILE A 16 -8.84 -4.41 34.72
N LEU A 17 -8.29 -5.05 33.70
CA LEU A 17 -9.06 -5.82 32.71
C LEU A 17 -9.59 -7.15 33.29
N ALA A 18 -8.81 -7.79 34.15
CA ALA A 18 -9.21 -8.99 34.91
C ALA A 18 -10.27 -8.70 35.98
N GLY A 19 -10.55 -7.43 36.27
CA GLY A 19 -11.54 -7.00 37.27
C GLY A 19 -11.04 -7.04 38.72
N GLU A 20 -9.73 -7.22 38.94
CA GLU A 20 -9.13 -7.11 40.28
C GLU A 20 -9.26 -5.68 40.84
N TYR A 21 -9.27 -4.68 39.95
CA TYR A 21 -9.62 -3.29 40.26
C TYR A 21 -10.90 -2.91 39.50
N PRO A 22 -12.09 -3.05 40.13
CA PRO A 22 -13.36 -2.74 39.50
C PRO A 22 -13.46 -1.27 39.08
N ILE A 23 -14.30 -1.00 38.09
CA ILE A 23 -14.63 0.37 37.64
C ILE A 23 -15.14 1.20 38.84
N GLY A 24 -14.62 2.41 38.99
CA GLY A 24 -14.93 3.32 40.10
C GLY A 24 -14.15 3.03 41.39
N SER A 25 -13.40 1.92 41.47
CA SER A 25 -12.54 1.64 42.62
C SER A 25 -11.23 2.42 42.58
N VAL A 26 -10.58 2.54 43.74
CA VAL A 26 -9.27 3.17 43.90
C VAL A 26 -8.18 2.10 43.78
N ILE A 27 -7.18 2.35 42.95
CA ILE A 27 -5.99 1.50 42.89
C ILE A 27 -5.07 1.76 44.10
N PRO A 28 -4.11 0.86 44.40
CA PRO A 28 -3.17 1.10 45.49
C PRO A 28 -2.44 2.45 45.35
N PRO A 29 -2.23 3.18 46.46
CA PRO A 29 -1.55 4.47 46.43
C PRO A 29 -0.08 4.34 45.97
N GLU A 30 0.51 5.44 45.49
CA GLU A 30 1.88 5.46 44.94
C GLU A 30 2.89 4.74 45.86
N SER A 31 2.83 4.98 47.17
CA SER A 31 3.73 4.36 48.16
C SER A 31 3.61 2.83 48.20
N LYS A 32 2.41 2.30 48.05
CA LYS A 32 2.15 0.85 48.06
C LYS A 32 2.55 0.21 46.74
N LEU A 33 2.38 0.91 45.62
CA LEU A 33 2.89 0.46 44.32
C LEU A 33 4.43 0.46 44.27
N GLN A 34 5.09 1.43 44.92
CA GLN A 34 6.55 1.42 45.06
C GLN A 34 7.04 0.17 45.80
N GLU A 35 6.33 -0.24 46.86
CA GLU A 35 6.66 -1.42 47.67
C GLU A 35 6.42 -2.72 46.89
N ILE A 36 5.24 -2.88 46.27
CA ILE A 36 4.85 -4.09 45.54
C ILE A 36 5.80 -4.35 44.36
N TYR A 37 6.10 -3.32 43.58
CA TYR A 37 6.88 -3.46 42.35
C TYR A 37 8.38 -3.17 42.54
N GLN A 38 8.79 -2.78 43.76
CA GLN A 38 10.18 -2.40 44.09
C GLN A 38 10.77 -1.37 43.11
N VAL A 39 9.99 -0.33 42.80
CA VAL A 39 10.38 0.76 41.87
C VAL A 39 10.36 2.13 42.54
N SER A 40 11.02 3.09 41.88
CA SER A 40 11.02 4.48 42.34
C SER A 40 9.63 5.12 42.21
N ARG A 41 9.34 6.13 43.04
CA ARG A 41 8.13 6.95 42.93
C ARG A 41 7.96 7.56 41.55
N HIS A 42 9.06 7.97 40.92
CA HIS A 42 9.05 8.54 39.56
C HIS A 42 8.54 7.51 38.54
N THR A 43 9.00 6.26 38.64
CA THR A 43 8.57 5.15 37.78
C THR A 43 7.08 4.85 37.95
N VAL A 44 6.57 4.84 39.19
CA VAL A 44 5.13 4.69 39.45
C VAL A 44 4.35 5.83 38.81
N ARG A 45 4.78 7.07 38.99
CA ARG A 45 4.13 8.23 38.38
C ARG A 45 4.11 8.17 36.86
N GLN A 46 5.20 7.78 36.22
CA GLN A 46 5.24 7.59 34.77
C GLN A 46 4.24 6.54 34.30
N ALA A 47 4.16 5.40 34.99
CA ALA A 47 3.21 4.34 34.67
C ALA A 47 1.75 4.78 34.86
N LEU A 48 1.45 5.48 35.96
CA LEU A 48 0.12 6.01 36.22
C LEU A 48 -0.26 7.10 35.20
N SER A 49 0.65 8.01 34.87
CA SER A 49 0.42 9.02 33.82
C SER A 49 0.10 8.37 32.47
N LEU A 50 0.79 7.28 32.11
CA LEU A 50 0.51 6.54 30.88
C LEU A 50 -0.91 5.95 30.88
N LEU A 51 -1.34 5.33 31.98
CA LEU A 51 -2.69 4.76 32.11
C LEU A 51 -3.79 5.83 32.19
N ILE A 52 -3.49 6.99 32.75
CA ILE A 52 -4.38 8.17 32.74
C ILE A 52 -4.52 8.70 31.32
N GLN A 53 -3.42 8.85 30.58
CA GLN A 53 -3.44 9.30 29.19
C GLN A 53 -4.23 8.33 28.29
N LYS A 54 -4.11 7.02 28.54
CA LYS A 54 -4.87 5.97 27.85
C LYS A 54 -6.34 5.87 28.29
N GLY A 55 -6.80 6.67 29.25
CA GLY A 55 -8.20 6.71 29.67
C GLY A 55 -8.64 5.58 30.61
N TYR A 56 -7.71 4.79 31.17
CA TYR A 56 -8.03 3.73 32.13
C TYR A 56 -8.15 4.23 33.57
N LEU A 57 -7.43 5.31 33.90
CA LEU A 57 -7.36 5.86 35.26
C LEU A 57 -7.65 7.37 35.29
N LYS A 58 -8.08 7.87 36.44
CA LYS A 58 -8.20 9.29 36.75
C LYS A 58 -7.60 9.59 38.12
N ALA A 59 -6.69 10.55 38.20
CA ALA A 59 -6.15 11.04 39.47
C ALA A 59 -7.05 12.14 40.04
N GLU A 60 -7.47 12.02 41.29
CA GLU A 60 -8.19 13.07 42.02
C GLU A 60 -7.38 13.54 43.23
N LYS A 61 -7.16 14.85 43.32
CA LYS A 61 -6.32 15.45 44.34
C LYS A 61 -6.92 15.21 45.73
N GLY A 62 -6.21 14.44 46.55
CA GLY A 62 -6.60 14.11 47.92
C GLY A 62 -7.45 12.83 48.06
N SER A 63 -7.95 12.27 46.96
CA SER A 63 -8.88 11.12 46.98
C SER A 63 -8.28 9.84 46.38
N GLY A 64 -7.17 9.93 45.64
CA GLY A 64 -6.45 8.78 45.08
C GLY A 64 -6.52 8.70 43.55
N THR A 65 -6.23 7.53 43.00
CA THR A 65 -6.33 7.25 41.56
C THR A 65 -7.41 6.21 41.34
N PHE A 66 -8.41 6.56 40.52
CA PHE A 66 -9.62 5.77 40.32
C PHE A 66 -9.61 5.09 38.96
N VAL A 67 -10.15 3.87 38.89
CA VAL A 67 -10.41 3.17 37.63
C VAL A 67 -11.60 3.83 36.94
N LEU A 68 -11.36 4.39 35.75
CA LEU A 68 -12.42 4.99 34.94
C LEU A 68 -13.34 3.91 34.38
N ASN A 69 -14.54 4.31 33.94
CA ASN A 69 -15.36 3.45 33.10
C ASN A 69 -14.73 3.35 31.71
N TYR A 70 -13.65 2.58 31.63
CA TYR A 70 -12.97 2.30 30.37
C TYR A 70 -13.89 1.52 29.42
N LYS A 71 -14.96 0.88 29.91
CA LYS A 71 -15.98 0.29 29.04
C LYS A 71 -16.78 1.36 28.30
N ASP A 72 -16.93 2.57 28.82
CA ASP A 72 -17.50 3.70 28.08
C ASP A 72 -16.48 4.31 27.13
N ALA A 73 -15.18 4.34 27.44
CA ALA A 73 -14.14 4.75 26.49
C ALA A 73 -13.93 3.72 25.35
N LEU A 74 -14.19 2.43 25.63
CA LEU A 74 -14.21 1.34 24.63
C LEU A 74 -15.54 1.29 23.86
N LYS A 75 -16.65 1.80 24.42
CA LYS A 75 -17.97 1.88 23.76
C LYS A 75 -18.18 3.19 23.00
N ASN A 76 -17.64 4.29 23.51
CA ASN A 76 -17.61 5.58 22.83
C ASN A 76 -16.42 5.52 21.88
N LYS A 77 -16.67 5.12 20.63
CA LYS A 77 -15.78 5.48 19.52
C LYS A 77 -15.46 6.97 19.69
N PRO A 78 -14.19 7.41 19.55
CA PRO A 78 -13.90 8.84 19.44
C PRO A 78 -14.90 9.44 18.44
N GLN A 79 -15.44 10.62 18.78
CA GLN A 79 -16.45 11.26 17.96
C GLN A 79 -15.95 11.27 16.52
N SER A 80 -16.66 10.57 15.63
CA SER A 80 -16.25 10.38 14.24
C SER A 80 -15.89 11.73 13.64
N THR A 81 -14.68 11.83 13.13
CA THR A 81 -14.20 13.06 12.46
C THR A 81 -14.79 13.17 11.06
N LYS A 82 -15.52 12.14 10.60
CA LYS A 82 -15.98 11.95 9.24
C LYS A 82 -14.84 12.23 8.26
N THR A 83 -13.65 11.71 8.57
CA THR A 83 -12.44 11.93 7.78
C THR A 83 -11.76 10.61 7.49
N ILE A 84 -11.46 10.34 6.23
CA ILE A 84 -10.70 9.17 5.79
C ILE A 84 -9.28 9.60 5.42
N GLY A 85 -8.30 8.93 6.01
CA GLY A 85 -6.90 9.06 5.63
C GLY A 85 -6.63 8.29 4.34
N VAL A 86 -6.03 8.95 3.35
CA VAL A 86 -5.64 8.33 2.08
C VAL A 86 -4.15 8.54 1.86
N ILE A 87 -3.42 7.44 1.85
CA ILE A 87 -1.97 7.41 1.65
C ILE A 87 -1.73 6.76 0.29
N THR A 88 -1.08 7.48 -0.62
CA THR A 88 -0.74 7.01 -1.97
C THR A 88 0.76 7.05 -2.19
N THR A 89 1.28 6.42 -3.23
CA THR A 89 2.70 6.58 -3.59
C THR A 89 2.97 7.97 -4.14
N TYR A 90 2.10 8.49 -5.02
CA TYR A 90 2.20 9.82 -5.63
C TYR A 90 0.84 10.51 -5.69
N LEU A 91 0.81 11.85 -5.66
CA LEU A 91 -0.45 12.63 -5.66
C LEU A 91 -0.91 13.04 -7.06
N SER A 92 -0.03 13.73 -7.78
CA SER A 92 -0.36 14.41 -9.04
C SER A 92 -0.03 13.59 -10.28
N ASP A 93 0.59 12.43 -10.10
CA ASP A 93 1.30 11.77 -11.18
C ASP A 93 0.54 10.54 -11.67
N TYR A 94 0.63 10.32 -12.98
CA TYR A 94 0.27 9.06 -13.61
C TYR A 94 -1.20 8.63 -13.38
N ILE A 95 -1.44 7.54 -12.64
CA ILE A 95 -2.76 6.93 -12.45
C ILE A 95 -3.48 7.42 -11.18
N PHE A 96 -2.76 8.07 -10.26
CA PHE A 96 -3.26 8.42 -8.93
C PHE A 96 -4.39 9.45 -8.94
N PRO A 97 -4.37 10.53 -9.75
CA PRO A 97 -5.46 11.49 -9.78
C PRO A 97 -6.83 10.84 -10.05
N THR A 98 -6.89 9.86 -10.96
CA THR A 98 -8.14 9.15 -11.30
C THR A 98 -8.59 8.20 -10.20
N ILE A 99 -7.66 7.57 -9.46
CA ILE A 99 -7.99 6.74 -8.29
C ILE A 99 -8.55 7.64 -7.17
N ILE A 100 -7.86 8.75 -6.88
CA ILE A 100 -8.26 9.73 -5.87
C ILE A 100 -9.61 10.35 -6.19
N GLU A 101 -9.89 10.67 -7.46
CA GLU A 101 -11.21 11.11 -7.92
C GLU A 101 -12.31 10.09 -7.59
N GLY A 102 -12.07 8.81 -7.87
CA GLY A 102 -13.03 7.75 -7.53
C GLY A 102 -13.26 7.60 -6.02
N ILE A 103 -12.21 7.75 -5.22
CA ILE A 103 -12.32 7.76 -3.74
C ILE A 103 -13.16 8.96 -3.30
N GLU A 104 -12.79 10.16 -3.74
CA GLU A 104 -13.41 11.43 -3.33
C GLU A 104 -14.89 11.47 -3.66
N GLU A 105 -15.31 10.96 -4.82
CA GLU A 105 -16.72 10.86 -5.20
C GLU A 105 -17.54 10.10 -4.15
N VAL A 106 -17.08 8.91 -3.75
CA VAL A 106 -17.77 8.06 -2.78
C VAL A 106 -17.72 8.66 -1.38
N LEU A 107 -16.58 9.21 -0.96
CA LEU A 107 -16.46 9.87 0.35
C LEU A 107 -17.42 11.06 0.46
N ARG A 108 -17.47 11.91 -0.57
CA ARG A 108 -18.34 13.08 -0.61
C ARG A 108 -19.82 12.70 -0.52
N GLU A 109 -20.24 11.67 -1.24
CA GLU A 109 -21.63 11.17 -1.19
C GLU A 109 -22.05 10.70 0.22
N HIS A 110 -21.10 10.21 1.02
CA HIS A 110 -21.34 9.73 2.38
C HIS A 110 -20.99 10.76 3.47
N GLY A 111 -20.68 11.99 3.08
CA GLY A 111 -20.35 13.08 3.99
C GLY A 111 -19.00 12.94 4.70
N TYR A 112 -18.07 12.17 4.13
CA TYR A 112 -16.69 12.05 4.60
C TYR A 112 -15.77 13.05 3.88
N SER A 113 -14.83 13.62 4.64
CA SER A 113 -13.71 14.41 4.13
C SER A 113 -12.51 13.51 3.81
N LEU A 114 -11.73 13.94 2.82
CA LEU A 114 -10.50 13.27 2.40
C LEU A 114 -9.28 13.97 3.02
N MET A 115 -8.45 13.22 3.74
CA MET A 115 -7.11 13.67 4.16
C MET A 115 -6.07 12.91 3.36
N LEU A 116 -5.38 13.59 2.45
CA LEU A 116 -4.54 12.97 1.43
C LEU A 116 -3.05 13.27 1.65
N ASN A 117 -2.23 12.22 1.68
CA ASN A 117 -0.78 12.31 1.69
C ASN A 117 -0.15 11.35 0.67
N ALA A 118 1.10 11.59 0.30
CA ALA A 118 1.89 10.67 -0.51
C ALA A 118 3.23 10.32 0.16
N THR A 119 3.72 9.12 -0.14
CA THR A 119 4.95 8.58 0.44
C THR A 119 6.15 8.72 -0.47
N ASN A 120 5.96 9.01 -1.76
CA ASN A 120 7.01 8.98 -2.78
C ASN A 120 7.77 7.65 -2.83
N ASN A 121 7.08 6.56 -2.48
CA ASN A 121 7.64 5.23 -2.27
C ASN A 121 8.77 5.16 -1.20
N ASP A 122 8.71 6.04 -0.19
CA ASP A 122 9.64 6.10 0.93
C ASP A 122 8.96 5.68 2.26
N PRO A 123 9.39 4.57 2.89
CA PRO A 123 8.83 4.11 4.16
C PRO A 123 8.93 5.14 5.29
N ALA A 124 9.91 6.05 5.27
CA ALA A 124 10.00 7.11 6.28
C ALA A 124 8.86 8.12 6.13
N GLN A 125 8.47 8.45 4.89
CA GLN A 125 7.32 9.33 4.64
C GLN A 125 6.01 8.63 4.95
N GLU A 126 5.90 7.33 4.70
CA GLU A 126 4.75 6.53 5.15
C GLU A 126 4.58 6.63 6.68
N GLU A 127 5.66 6.54 7.45
CA GLU A 127 5.63 6.69 8.91
C GLU A 127 5.06 8.06 9.33
N GLU A 128 5.54 9.14 8.69
CA GLU A 128 5.07 10.51 8.95
C GLU A 128 3.58 10.67 8.63
N CYS A 129 3.12 10.10 7.51
CA CYS A 129 1.72 10.11 7.11
C CYS A 129 0.83 9.39 8.14
N LEU A 130 1.22 8.17 8.52
CA LEU A 130 0.49 7.36 9.51
C LEU A 130 0.40 8.08 10.86
N LYS A 131 1.53 8.56 11.40
CA LYS A 131 1.56 9.32 12.67
C LYS A 131 0.64 10.52 12.63
N SER A 132 0.72 11.30 11.55
CA SER A 132 -0.06 12.52 11.39
C SER A 132 -1.56 12.21 11.36
N MET A 133 -1.99 11.26 10.53
CA MET A 133 -3.40 10.90 10.38
C MET A 133 -3.98 10.23 11.64
N ILE A 134 -3.20 9.39 12.32
CA ILE A 134 -3.57 8.83 13.63
C ILE A 134 -3.78 9.95 14.66
N SER A 135 -2.87 10.94 14.69
CA SER A 135 -2.97 12.06 15.64
C SER A 135 -4.21 12.94 15.39
N GLN A 136 -4.66 13.00 14.14
CA GLN A 136 -5.82 13.77 13.71
C GLN A 136 -7.15 12.99 13.85
N GLY A 137 -7.10 11.71 14.23
CA GLY A 137 -8.28 10.90 14.52
C GLY A 137 -9.11 10.56 13.28
N VAL A 138 -8.46 10.20 12.16
CA VAL A 138 -9.18 9.70 10.98
C VAL A 138 -9.96 8.42 11.32
N ASP A 139 -11.13 8.26 10.70
CA ASP A 139 -12.07 7.17 10.97
C ASP A 139 -11.70 5.85 10.25
N GLY A 140 -10.77 5.93 9.29
CA GLY A 140 -10.30 4.80 8.51
C GLY A 140 -9.20 5.20 7.53
N PHE A 141 -8.52 4.21 6.96
CA PHE A 141 -7.41 4.40 6.05
C PHE A 141 -7.61 3.67 4.72
N LEU A 142 -7.42 4.37 3.62
CA LEU A 142 -7.08 3.77 2.32
C LEU A 142 -5.59 3.97 2.11
N VAL A 143 -4.86 2.88 1.89
CA VAL A 143 -3.40 2.96 1.78
C VAL A 143 -2.94 2.22 0.55
N GLU A 144 -2.13 2.86 -0.27
CA GLU A 144 -1.28 2.13 -1.21
C GLU A 144 0.03 1.75 -0.50
N PRO A 145 0.34 0.45 -0.39
CA PRO A 145 1.58 0.00 0.23
C PRO A 145 2.83 0.59 -0.43
N THR A 146 3.67 1.21 0.38
CA THR A 146 5.00 1.72 0.01
C THR A 146 6.03 0.61 0.00
N SER A 147 6.79 0.50 -1.08
CA SER A 147 7.79 -0.54 -1.33
C SER A 147 7.30 -1.93 -0.93
N SER A 148 6.15 -2.33 -1.47
CA SER A 148 5.38 -3.49 -1.01
C SER A 148 6.08 -4.84 -1.15
N ASN A 149 7.16 -4.93 -1.94
CA ASN A 149 8.00 -6.13 -2.04
C ASN A 149 9.25 -6.07 -1.13
N GLU A 150 9.34 -5.09 -0.24
CA GLU A 150 10.43 -4.94 0.73
C GLU A 150 9.91 -5.06 2.17
N TYR A 151 10.85 -5.09 3.13
CA TYR A 151 10.51 -5.06 4.55
C TYR A 151 9.83 -3.74 4.91
N ASN A 152 8.63 -3.80 5.47
CA ASN A 152 7.92 -2.62 5.95
C ASN A 152 8.26 -2.32 7.44
N PRO A 153 8.96 -1.21 7.76
CA PRO A 153 9.24 -0.82 9.14
C PRO A 153 8.00 -0.31 9.91
N ASN A 154 6.90 0.00 9.20
CA ASN A 154 5.69 0.62 9.73
C ASN A 154 4.59 -0.39 10.12
N ILE A 155 4.87 -1.70 10.08
CA ILE A 155 3.92 -2.77 10.45
C ILE A 155 3.28 -2.54 11.83
N ALA A 156 4.03 -1.99 12.78
CA ALA A 156 3.53 -1.69 14.11
C ALA A 156 2.33 -0.70 14.11
N TYR A 157 2.31 0.27 13.19
CA TYR A 157 1.20 1.21 13.06
C TYR A 157 -0.06 0.51 12.55
N TYR A 158 0.07 -0.37 11.54
CA TYR A 158 -1.06 -1.16 11.04
C TYR A 158 -1.64 -2.09 12.10
N SER A 159 -0.77 -2.72 12.92
CA SER A 159 -1.21 -3.51 14.08
C SER A 159 -1.96 -2.66 15.09
N GLN A 160 -1.45 -1.46 15.40
CA GLN A 160 -2.09 -0.52 16.31
C GLN A 160 -3.48 -0.10 15.80
N LEU A 161 -3.61 0.22 14.50
CA LEU A 161 -4.91 0.58 13.90
C LEU A 161 -5.92 -0.56 14.05
N LYS A 162 -5.50 -1.80 13.81
CA LYS A 162 -6.33 -3.00 13.99
C LYS A 162 -6.77 -3.16 15.45
N GLU A 163 -5.87 -3.00 16.41
CA GLU A 163 -6.18 -3.06 17.85
C GLU A 163 -7.17 -1.96 18.28
N GLN A 164 -7.10 -0.78 17.65
CA GLN A 164 -8.01 0.33 17.88
C GLN A 164 -9.35 0.21 17.15
N GLY A 165 -9.52 -0.83 16.32
CA GLY A 165 -10.72 -1.00 15.50
C GLY A 165 -10.88 0.04 14.40
N ILE A 166 -9.77 0.68 13.96
CA ILE A 166 -9.75 1.60 12.84
C ILE A 166 -9.52 0.78 11.57
N PRO A 167 -10.49 0.73 10.63
CA PRO A 167 -10.36 -0.09 9.44
C PRO A 167 -9.32 0.47 8.48
N VAL A 168 -8.53 -0.43 7.90
CA VAL A 168 -7.54 -0.16 6.86
C VAL A 168 -7.91 -1.01 5.65
N TYR A 169 -7.83 -0.43 4.46
CA TYR A 169 -8.04 -1.12 3.21
C TYR A 169 -6.93 -0.73 2.24
N PHE A 170 -6.26 -1.73 1.64
CA PHE A 170 -5.15 -1.44 0.73
C PHE A 170 -5.57 -1.23 -0.73
N LEU A 171 -4.78 -0.46 -1.47
CA LEU A 171 -4.91 -0.19 -2.89
C LEU A 171 -3.73 -0.81 -3.64
N ASN A 172 -4.00 -1.43 -4.79
CA ASN A 172 -3.04 -2.00 -5.75
C ASN A 172 -2.13 -3.15 -5.24
N ALA A 173 -1.89 -3.27 -3.94
CA ALA A 173 -1.11 -4.34 -3.33
C ALA A 173 -1.50 -4.53 -1.86
N CYS A 174 -0.91 -5.53 -1.22
CA CYS A 174 -0.88 -5.66 0.25
C CYS A 174 0.53 -6.02 0.69
N TYR A 175 0.86 -5.75 1.95
CA TYR A 175 2.10 -6.26 2.55
C TYR A 175 1.93 -7.74 2.90
N ASP A 176 2.83 -8.62 2.45
CA ASP A 176 2.78 -10.07 2.69
C ASP A 176 2.60 -10.46 4.17
N MET A 177 3.09 -9.64 5.10
CA MET A 177 3.02 -9.87 6.55
C MET A 177 1.68 -9.45 7.18
N LEU A 178 0.79 -8.81 6.42
CA LEU A 178 -0.48 -8.26 6.90
C LEU A 178 -1.66 -8.93 6.20
N ASP A 179 -2.61 -9.42 6.99
CA ASP A 179 -3.90 -9.91 6.51
C ASP A 179 -4.91 -8.75 6.51
N VAL A 180 -4.86 -7.94 5.46
CA VAL A 180 -5.70 -6.74 5.26
C VAL A 180 -6.32 -6.80 3.87
N PRO A 181 -7.65 -6.66 3.74
CA PRO A 181 -8.33 -6.62 2.44
C PRO A 181 -7.84 -5.49 1.55
N TYR A 182 -7.87 -5.73 0.23
CA TYR A 182 -7.34 -4.79 -0.76
C TYR A 182 -8.08 -4.86 -2.09
N ALA A 183 -8.04 -3.79 -2.87
CA ALA A 183 -8.49 -3.80 -4.26
C ALA A 183 -7.28 -3.68 -5.18
N SER A 184 -7.15 -4.57 -6.16
CA SER A 184 -6.07 -4.54 -7.13
C SER A 184 -6.46 -5.13 -8.48
N LEU A 185 -5.74 -4.73 -9.54
CA LEU A 185 -5.68 -5.53 -10.77
C LEU A 185 -5.04 -6.89 -10.44
N ASP A 186 -5.50 -7.97 -11.08
CA ASP A 186 -4.76 -9.22 -11.03
C ASP A 186 -3.45 -9.09 -11.83
N ASP A 187 -2.39 -8.66 -11.15
CA ASP A 187 -1.09 -8.35 -11.77
C ASP A 187 -0.37 -9.59 -12.32
N GLU A 188 -0.59 -10.78 -11.75
CA GLU A 188 -0.08 -12.03 -12.34
C GLU A 188 -0.78 -12.28 -13.68
N GLN A 189 -2.11 -12.18 -13.72
CA GLN A 189 -2.84 -12.33 -14.97
C GLN A 189 -2.52 -11.20 -15.95
N ALA A 190 -2.25 -9.98 -15.47
CA ALA A 190 -1.91 -8.85 -16.33
C ALA A 190 -0.61 -9.08 -17.09
N GLY A 191 0.45 -9.51 -16.39
CA GLY A 191 1.71 -9.88 -17.03
C GLY A 191 1.58 -11.08 -17.98
N TYR A 192 0.71 -12.04 -17.64
CA TYR A 192 0.37 -13.17 -18.49
C TYR A 192 -0.29 -12.72 -19.81
N GLU A 193 -1.37 -11.93 -19.75
CA GLU A 193 -2.11 -11.48 -20.93
C GLU A 193 -1.26 -10.55 -21.83
N ALA A 194 -0.43 -9.68 -21.24
CA ALA A 194 0.50 -8.85 -22.00
C ALA A 194 1.49 -9.69 -22.83
N THR A 195 2.04 -10.74 -22.21
CA THR A 195 3.00 -11.65 -22.85
C THR A 195 2.31 -12.51 -23.90
N LYS A 196 1.12 -13.03 -23.57
CA LYS A 196 0.28 -13.83 -24.48
C LYS A 196 -0.07 -13.06 -25.74
N TYR A 197 -0.40 -11.78 -25.59
CA TYR A 197 -0.70 -10.91 -26.71
C TYR A 197 0.51 -10.80 -27.67
N LEU A 198 1.71 -10.56 -27.16
CA LEU A 198 2.92 -10.51 -27.99
C LEU A 198 3.21 -11.84 -28.69
N ILE A 199 3.08 -12.98 -27.99
CA ILE A 199 3.25 -14.31 -28.59
C ILE A 199 2.21 -14.54 -29.70
N SER A 200 0.97 -14.10 -29.50
CA SER A 200 -0.09 -14.21 -30.51
C SER A 200 0.16 -13.40 -31.78
N LYS A 201 1.03 -12.37 -31.70
CA LYS A 201 1.49 -11.56 -32.84
C LYS A 201 2.78 -12.11 -33.48
N GLY A 202 3.22 -13.31 -33.08
CA GLY A 202 4.39 -14.00 -33.64
C GLY A 202 5.71 -13.73 -32.92
N HIS A 203 5.72 -12.92 -31.86
CA HIS A 203 6.95 -12.63 -31.12
C HIS A 203 7.37 -13.81 -30.23
N THR A 204 8.63 -14.25 -30.39
CA THR A 204 9.22 -15.32 -29.58
C THR A 204 10.43 -14.86 -28.77
N LYS A 205 11.11 -13.78 -29.21
CA LYS A 205 12.14 -13.09 -28.44
C LYS A 205 11.53 -11.88 -27.77
N ILE A 206 11.09 -12.06 -26.53
CA ILE A 206 10.39 -11.02 -25.75
C ILE A 206 11.25 -10.66 -24.54
N GLY A 207 11.47 -9.35 -24.35
CA GLY A 207 12.10 -8.79 -23.16
C GLY A 207 11.09 -8.28 -22.13
N LEU A 208 11.58 -8.02 -20.93
CA LEU A 208 10.79 -7.55 -19.79
C LEU A 208 11.55 -6.44 -19.07
N ILE A 209 10.86 -5.34 -18.77
CA ILE A 209 11.34 -4.33 -17.83
C ILE A 209 10.38 -4.32 -16.64
N ALA A 210 10.84 -4.77 -15.46
CA ALA A 210 10.01 -4.93 -14.26
C ALA A 210 10.52 -4.09 -13.08
N LYS A 211 9.59 -3.56 -12.28
CA LYS A 211 9.88 -2.94 -10.98
C LYS A 211 9.93 -4.02 -9.91
N MET A 212 10.89 -3.97 -8.98
CA MET A 212 11.11 -5.02 -7.99
C MET A 212 11.04 -4.57 -6.54
N ASP A 213 10.87 -3.27 -6.27
CA ASP A 213 10.56 -2.78 -4.94
C ASP A 213 9.04 -2.77 -4.65
N ASP A 214 8.19 -3.20 -5.59
CA ASP A 214 6.75 -3.39 -5.39
C ASP A 214 6.24 -4.76 -5.85
N MET A 215 5.06 -5.12 -5.35
CA MET A 215 4.45 -6.43 -5.58
C MET A 215 3.86 -6.58 -6.97
N GLN A 216 3.33 -5.48 -7.53
CA GLN A 216 2.75 -5.43 -8.86
C GLN A 216 3.77 -5.87 -9.91
N GLY A 217 4.99 -5.32 -9.87
CA GLY A 217 6.04 -5.67 -10.82
C GLY A 217 6.52 -7.12 -10.68
N LYS A 218 6.63 -7.62 -9.45
CA LYS A 218 6.96 -9.04 -9.17
C LYS A 218 5.88 -9.99 -9.68
N LEU A 219 4.60 -9.67 -9.49
CA LEU A 219 3.48 -10.48 -9.97
C LEU A 219 3.37 -10.44 -11.50
N ARG A 220 3.52 -9.27 -12.14
CA ARG A 220 3.59 -9.16 -13.61
C ARG A 220 4.73 -9.99 -14.19
N MET A 221 5.90 -10.00 -13.55
CA MET A 221 7.01 -10.87 -13.94
C MET A 221 6.65 -12.35 -13.82
N LYS A 222 5.94 -12.76 -12.75
CA LYS A 222 5.45 -14.13 -12.60
C LYS A 222 4.51 -14.52 -13.74
N GLY A 223 3.58 -13.62 -14.12
CA GLY A 223 2.69 -13.81 -15.27
C GLY A 223 3.44 -13.99 -16.59
N PHE A 224 4.47 -13.16 -16.83
CA PHE A 224 5.35 -13.26 -17.99
C PHE A 224 6.03 -14.64 -18.08
N ILE A 225 6.59 -15.13 -16.96
CA ILE A 225 7.25 -16.44 -16.90
C ILE A 225 6.24 -17.56 -17.19
N LYS A 226 5.08 -17.52 -16.53
CA LYS A 226 4.01 -18.52 -16.68
C LYS A 226 3.53 -18.66 -18.12
N MET A 227 3.36 -17.55 -18.84
CA MET A 227 2.95 -17.59 -20.25
C MET A 227 4.04 -18.21 -21.14
N HIS A 228 5.32 -17.93 -20.89
CA HIS A 228 6.41 -18.57 -21.62
C HIS A 228 6.44 -20.08 -21.39
N GLU A 229 6.25 -20.52 -20.14
CA GLU A 229 6.15 -21.93 -19.78
C GLU A 229 4.98 -22.62 -20.51
N GLU A 230 3.79 -22.01 -20.51
CA GLU A 230 2.61 -22.55 -21.19
C GLU A 230 2.78 -22.61 -22.72
N ALA A 231 3.43 -21.61 -23.32
CA ALA A 231 3.73 -21.58 -24.75
C ALA A 231 4.86 -22.53 -25.16
N GLY A 232 5.59 -23.11 -24.20
CA GLY A 232 6.80 -23.90 -24.48
C GLY A 232 7.92 -23.06 -25.10
N LEU A 233 7.95 -21.76 -24.85
CA LEU A 233 8.92 -20.81 -25.40
C LEU A 233 9.95 -20.42 -24.33
N PRO A 234 11.25 -20.66 -24.55
CA PRO A 234 12.27 -20.16 -23.61
C PRO A 234 12.38 -18.64 -23.71
N PHE A 235 12.48 -17.96 -22.57
CA PHE A 235 12.95 -16.57 -22.51
C PHE A 235 14.42 -16.53 -22.10
N GLN A 236 15.12 -15.47 -22.50
CA GLN A 236 16.52 -15.28 -22.15
C GLN A 236 16.63 -14.30 -20.98
N SER A 237 17.34 -14.68 -19.91
CA SER A 237 17.51 -13.81 -18.73
C SER A 237 18.16 -12.47 -19.08
N ARG A 238 18.99 -12.41 -20.13
CA ARG A 238 19.59 -11.15 -20.62
C ARG A 238 18.58 -10.17 -21.22
N TYR A 239 17.37 -10.60 -21.57
CA TYR A 239 16.30 -9.71 -22.03
C TYR A 239 15.46 -9.15 -20.87
N ILE A 240 15.82 -9.46 -19.63
CA ILE A 240 15.09 -9.00 -18.45
C ILE A 240 15.92 -7.93 -17.76
N ALA A 241 15.34 -6.75 -17.60
CA ALA A 241 15.85 -5.71 -16.72
C ALA A 241 14.90 -5.48 -15.55
N THR A 242 15.48 -5.31 -14.37
CA THR A 242 14.75 -5.00 -13.15
C THR A 242 15.22 -3.68 -12.57
N PHE A 243 14.29 -2.86 -12.09
CA PHE A 243 14.60 -1.59 -11.45
C PHE A 243 13.86 -1.43 -10.12
N THR A 244 14.29 -0.45 -9.34
CA THR A 244 13.58 0.11 -8.18
C THR A 244 13.26 1.56 -8.47
N THR A 245 12.43 2.17 -7.64
CA THR A 245 12.05 3.59 -7.76
C THR A 245 13.25 4.52 -7.92
N LYS A 246 14.40 4.17 -7.33
CA LYS A 246 15.61 5.01 -7.32
C LYS A 246 16.44 4.95 -8.59
N ASN A 247 16.42 3.85 -9.35
CA ASN A 247 17.32 3.63 -10.48
C ASN A 247 16.60 3.45 -11.83
N GLN A 248 15.28 3.66 -11.89
CA GLN A 248 14.47 3.47 -13.08
C GLN A 248 15.10 4.07 -14.36
N LYS A 249 15.46 5.35 -14.32
CA LYS A 249 15.99 6.05 -15.51
C LYS A 249 17.27 5.41 -16.02
N GLU A 250 18.19 5.12 -15.12
CA GLU A 250 19.47 4.48 -15.45
C GLU A 250 19.26 3.10 -16.07
N VAL A 251 18.37 2.28 -15.49
CA VAL A 251 18.08 0.94 -16.00
C VAL A 251 17.45 1.00 -17.39
N VAL A 252 16.52 1.93 -17.65
CA VAL A 252 15.90 2.08 -18.97
C VAL A 252 16.93 2.49 -20.02
N THR A 253 17.83 3.43 -19.71
CA THR A 253 18.90 3.85 -20.63
C THR A 253 19.83 2.68 -20.97
N HIS A 254 20.38 1.98 -19.97
CA HIS A 254 21.26 0.84 -20.20
C HIS A 254 20.55 -0.31 -20.93
N TYR A 255 19.25 -0.52 -20.68
CA TYR A 255 18.49 -1.54 -21.40
C TYR A 255 18.45 -1.25 -22.91
N VAL A 256 18.27 0.02 -23.31
CA VAL A 256 18.36 0.39 -24.72
C VAL A 256 19.76 0.16 -25.26
N GLU A 257 20.77 0.73 -24.61
CA GLU A 257 22.16 0.73 -25.07
C GLU A 257 22.74 -0.69 -25.17
N ASP A 258 22.53 -1.53 -24.16
CA ASP A 258 23.20 -2.82 -24.05
C ASP A 258 22.40 -3.99 -24.65
N ILE A 259 21.06 -3.91 -24.62
CA ILE A 259 20.19 -5.04 -24.98
C ILE A 259 19.48 -4.80 -26.31
N LEU A 260 19.00 -3.58 -26.57
CA LEU A 260 18.20 -3.30 -27.78
C LEU A 260 19.03 -2.94 -29.01
N THR A 261 20.30 -2.54 -28.82
CA THR A 261 21.23 -2.34 -29.95
C THR A 261 22.05 -3.59 -30.31
N ALA A 262 21.94 -4.67 -29.52
CA ALA A 262 22.68 -5.90 -29.76
C ALA A 262 22.15 -6.69 -30.97
N ASP A 263 23.03 -7.44 -31.64
CA ASP A 263 22.65 -8.27 -32.81
C ASP A 263 21.55 -9.30 -32.51
N ASP A 264 21.49 -9.79 -31.27
CA ASP A 264 20.45 -10.72 -30.79
C ASP A 264 19.45 -10.03 -29.86
N ALA A 265 19.01 -8.81 -30.19
CA ALA A 265 18.01 -8.07 -29.44
C ALA A 265 16.63 -8.77 -29.42
N PRO A 266 15.80 -8.54 -28.38
CA PRO A 266 14.40 -8.96 -28.39
C PRO A 266 13.60 -8.17 -29.45
N THR A 267 12.58 -8.82 -29.99
CA THR A 267 11.68 -8.22 -31.01
C THR A 267 10.49 -7.49 -30.40
N ALA A 268 10.20 -7.77 -29.13
CA ALA A 268 9.15 -7.11 -28.37
C ALA A 268 9.50 -6.99 -26.89
N ILE A 269 8.87 -6.05 -26.18
CA ILE A 269 9.08 -5.83 -24.75
C ILE A 269 7.74 -5.73 -24.04
N VAL A 270 7.65 -6.38 -22.87
CA VAL A 270 6.64 -6.10 -21.85
C VAL A 270 7.22 -5.08 -20.88
N CYS A 271 6.65 -3.88 -20.84
CA CYS A 271 7.06 -2.83 -19.90
C CYS A 271 6.22 -2.88 -18.62
N TYR A 272 6.87 -2.59 -17.49
CA TYR A 272 6.23 -2.51 -16.18
C TYR A 272 4.94 -1.68 -16.21
N ASN A 273 4.99 -0.47 -16.76
CA ASN A 273 3.82 0.39 -16.95
C ASN A 273 4.04 1.38 -18.12
N ASP A 274 3.03 2.19 -18.43
CA ASP A 274 3.11 3.16 -19.54
C ASP A 274 4.13 4.28 -19.31
N GLN A 275 4.46 4.62 -18.06
CA GLN A 275 5.49 5.61 -17.76
C GLN A 275 6.89 5.09 -18.16
N VAL A 276 7.18 3.83 -17.82
CA VAL A 276 8.40 3.14 -18.26
C VAL A 276 8.41 2.99 -19.78
N ALA A 277 7.29 2.61 -20.38
CA ALA A 277 7.18 2.50 -21.84
C ALA A 277 7.44 3.84 -22.55
N SER A 278 6.90 4.94 -22.03
CA SER A 278 7.15 6.28 -22.58
C SER A 278 8.62 6.68 -22.49
N GLN A 279 9.29 6.37 -21.39
CA GLN A 279 10.73 6.64 -21.24
C GLN A 279 11.56 5.78 -22.19
N LEU A 280 11.18 4.51 -22.35
CA LEU A 280 11.82 3.60 -23.30
C LEU A 280 11.67 4.09 -24.74
N ILE A 281 10.47 4.53 -25.15
CA ILE A 281 10.22 5.11 -26.48
C ILE A 281 11.09 6.35 -26.71
N GLN A 282 11.28 7.18 -25.69
CA GLN A 282 12.19 8.33 -25.78
C GLN A 282 13.65 7.90 -25.97
N ALA A 283 14.13 6.96 -25.17
CA ALA A 283 15.51 6.46 -25.25
C ALA A 283 15.80 5.72 -26.57
N LEU A 284 14.84 4.96 -27.10
CA LEU A 284 14.94 4.31 -28.42
C LEU A 284 15.22 5.32 -29.56
N ARG A 285 14.60 6.50 -29.50
CA ARG A 285 14.81 7.55 -30.51
C ARG A 285 16.23 8.11 -30.49
N GLU A 286 16.92 8.06 -29.35
CA GLU A 286 18.30 8.54 -29.23
C GLU A 286 19.30 7.62 -29.94
N VAL A 287 18.89 6.38 -30.24
CA VAL A 287 19.66 5.38 -30.99
C VAL A 287 19.01 5.00 -32.33
N ASP A 288 18.17 5.89 -32.87
CA ASP A 288 17.47 5.73 -34.16
C ASP A 288 16.57 4.48 -34.29
N LEU A 289 16.11 3.93 -33.16
CA LEU A 289 15.13 2.84 -33.12
C LEU A 289 13.70 3.37 -32.88
N THR A 290 12.71 2.69 -33.46
CA THR A 290 11.31 3.13 -33.42
C THR A 290 10.33 2.01 -33.10
N VAL A 291 9.28 2.35 -32.36
CA VAL A 291 8.14 1.48 -32.07
C VAL A 291 7.01 1.77 -33.07
N PRO A 292 6.36 0.77 -33.70
CA PRO A 292 6.60 -0.68 -33.58
C PRO A 292 7.63 -1.25 -34.58
N LYS A 293 8.19 -0.40 -35.45
CA LYS A 293 8.95 -0.83 -36.64
C LYS A 293 10.14 -1.71 -36.28
N ASP A 294 10.96 -1.28 -35.34
CA ASP A 294 12.19 -1.98 -34.95
C ASP A 294 11.91 -2.88 -33.75
N ILE A 295 11.08 -2.41 -32.81
CA ILE A 295 10.68 -3.17 -31.62
C ILE A 295 9.21 -2.95 -31.28
N SER A 296 8.50 -4.03 -30.95
CA SER A 296 7.12 -3.96 -30.43
C SER A 296 7.09 -3.78 -28.92
N LEU A 297 6.02 -3.19 -28.41
CA LEU A 297 5.90 -2.85 -27.00
C LEU A 297 4.47 -3.05 -26.50
N VAL A 298 4.33 -3.72 -25.36
CA VAL A 298 3.11 -3.74 -24.55
C VAL A 298 3.43 -3.21 -23.16
N SER A 299 2.54 -2.41 -22.60
CA SER A 299 2.67 -1.84 -21.25
C SER A 299 1.46 -2.14 -20.38
N HIS A 300 1.40 -1.48 -19.22
CA HIS A 300 0.31 -1.61 -18.28
C HIS A 300 -0.22 -0.22 -17.87
N ASP A 301 -1.48 -0.26 -17.46
CA ASP A 301 -2.33 0.74 -16.84
C ASP A 301 -3.26 1.52 -17.77
N ASN A 302 -3.04 1.55 -19.09
CA ASN A 302 -3.86 2.31 -20.05
C ASN A 302 -4.11 3.77 -19.59
N SER A 303 -3.02 4.46 -19.26
CA SER A 303 -2.97 5.85 -18.84
C SER A 303 -3.08 6.83 -20.02
N TYR A 304 -3.03 8.13 -19.72
CA TYR A 304 -2.95 9.16 -20.75
C TYR A 304 -1.68 9.05 -21.62
N LEU A 305 -0.58 8.50 -21.09
CA LEU A 305 0.66 8.28 -21.84
C LEU A 305 0.47 7.24 -22.94
N ALA A 306 -0.20 6.13 -22.62
CA ALA A 306 -0.52 5.10 -23.62
C ALA A 306 -1.44 5.63 -24.72
N GLN A 307 -2.39 6.50 -24.37
CA GLN A 307 -3.25 7.14 -25.37
C GLN A 307 -2.47 8.09 -26.27
N ALA A 308 -1.63 8.95 -25.68
CA ALA A 308 -0.86 9.96 -26.41
C ALA A 308 0.18 9.36 -27.36
N GLN A 309 0.75 8.20 -27.01
CA GLN A 309 1.79 7.52 -27.80
C GLN A 309 1.30 6.26 -28.52
N LEU A 310 -0.02 6.02 -28.51
CA LEU A 310 -0.65 4.85 -29.13
C LEU A 310 -0.06 3.51 -28.66
N ILE A 311 0.20 3.40 -27.35
CA ILE A 311 0.75 2.19 -26.73
C ILE A 311 -0.37 1.19 -26.43
N THR A 312 -0.18 -0.05 -26.89
CA THR A 312 -0.97 -1.21 -26.48
C THR A 312 -0.71 -1.49 -24.99
N SER A 313 -1.76 -1.48 -24.17
CA SER A 313 -1.60 -1.48 -22.71
C SER A 313 -2.69 -2.28 -22.00
N VAL A 314 -2.32 -3.03 -20.97
CA VAL A 314 -3.27 -3.69 -20.07
C VAL A 314 -3.98 -2.66 -19.21
N LYS A 315 -5.31 -2.59 -19.25
CA LYS A 315 -6.09 -1.54 -18.59
C LYS A 315 -6.15 -1.72 -17.07
N HIS A 316 -5.71 -0.69 -16.34
CA HIS A 316 -5.93 -0.59 -14.90
C HIS A 316 -7.29 0.05 -14.59
N PRO A 317 -8.09 -0.50 -13.68
CA PRO A 317 -9.44 -0.03 -13.32
C PRO A 317 -9.40 1.17 -12.37
N LYS A 318 -8.62 2.20 -12.69
CA LYS A 318 -8.27 3.34 -11.81
C LYS A 318 -9.44 3.91 -10.99
N LYS A 319 -10.46 4.45 -11.68
CA LYS A 319 -11.59 5.11 -11.02
C LYS A 319 -12.46 4.13 -10.23
N GLN A 320 -12.76 2.98 -10.85
CA GLN A 320 -13.56 1.91 -10.23
C GLN A 320 -12.89 1.38 -8.95
N LEU A 321 -11.58 1.16 -8.98
CA LEU A 321 -10.80 0.71 -7.84
C LEU A 321 -10.91 1.70 -6.67
N GLY A 322 -10.77 2.99 -6.94
CA GLY A 322 -10.94 4.03 -5.93
C GLY A 322 -12.35 4.05 -5.32
N GLN A 323 -13.38 3.96 -6.17
CA GLN A 323 -14.78 3.93 -5.74
C GLN A 323 -15.09 2.70 -4.87
N GLU A 324 -14.70 1.51 -5.32
CA GLU A 324 -15.00 0.27 -4.59
C GLU A 324 -14.21 0.17 -3.29
N ALA A 325 -12.95 0.59 -3.25
CA ALA A 325 -12.15 0.64 -2.03
C ALA A 325 -12.76 1.59 -0.98
N ALA A 326 -13.16 2.80 -1.39
CA ALA A 326 -13.84 3.74 -0.50
C ALA A 326 -15.19 3.18 -0.01
N GLN A 327 -15.92 2.48 -0.87
CA GLN A 327 -17.20 1.88 -0.51
C GLN A 327 -17.05 0.73 0.50
N GLN A 328 -16.03 -0.13 0.33
CA GLN A 328 -15.68 -1.18 1.31
C GLN A 328 -15.38 -0.57 2.67
N LEU A 329 -14.54 0.46 2.71
CA LEU A 329 -14.14 1.12 3.94
C LEU A 329 -15.32 1.80 4.65
N ILE A 330 -16.16 2.54 3.92
CA ILE A 330 -17.35 3.17 4.48
C ILE A 330 -18.34 2.14 5.03
N ASN A 331 -18.59 1.05 4.30
CA ASN A 331 -19.46 -0.01 4.78
C ASN A 331 -18.92 -0.64 6.08
N ALA A 332 -17.60 -0.84 6.18
CA ALA A 332 -16.98 -1.31 7.42
C ALA A 332 -17.17 -0.32 8.58
N ILE A 333 -17.02 0.99 8.34
CA ILE A 333 -17.17 2.02 9.37
C ILE A 333 -18.63 2.14 9.85
N GLU A 334 -19.58 2.21 8.92
CA GLU A 334 -20.98 2.55 9.22
C GLU A 334 -21.86 1.33 9.50
N LYS A 335 -21.62 0.22 8.80
CA LYS A 335 -22.46 -1.00 8.86
C LYS A 335 -21.75 -2.16 9.57
N ASN A 336 -20.49 -1.99 9.96
CA ASN A 336 -19.68 -3.02 10.59
C ASN A 336 -19.61 -4.32 9.75
N THR A 337 -19.54 -4.15 8.44
CA THR A 337 -19.41 -5.26 7.48
C THR A 337 -17.94 -5.64 7.30
N GLU A 338 -17.69 -6.92 7.10
CA GLU A 338 -16.37 -7.41 6.70
C GLU A 338 -16.01 -6.90 5.30
N MET A 339 -14.79 -6.40 5.14
CA MET A 339 -14.28 -5.93 3.85
C MET A 339 -13.75 -7.13 3.06
N ALA A 340 -13.96 -7.14 1.75
CA ALA A 340 -13.49 -8.20 0.86
C ALA A 340 -12.33 -7.72 -0.02
N THR A 341 -11.41 -8.62 -0.36
CA THR A 341 -10.42 -8.38 -1.41
C THR A 341 -11.09 -8.40 -2.78
N ILE A 342 -10.76 -7.43 -3.62
CA ILE A 342 -11.31 -7.28 -4.97
C ILE A 342 -10.16 -7.39 -5.97
N LEU A 343 -10.24 -8.38 -6.86
CA LEU A 343 -9.28 -8.57 -7.96
C LEU A 343 -9.98 -8.33 -9.30
N TYR A 344 -9.48 -7.36 -10.06
CA TYR A 344 -10.01 -7.06 -11.39
C TYR A 344 -9.30 -7.88 -12.45
N ALA A 345 -10.07 -8.46 -13.37
CA ALA A 345 -9.50 -9.16 -14.52
C ALA A 345 -8.85 -8.17 -15.49
N PRO A 346 -7.66 -8.49 -16.04
CA PRO A 346 -6.98 -7.62 -17.00
C PRO A 346 -7.64 -7.62 -18.38
N GLU A 347 -7.57 -6.48 -19.06
CA GLU A 347 -8.04 -6.28 -20.43
C GLU A 347 -6.93 -5.61 -21.24
N VAL A 348 -6.45 -6.25 -22.32
CA VAL A 348 -5.45 -5.65 -23.23
C VAL A 348 -6.15 -4.68 -24.18
N ILE A 349 -5.74 -3.41 -24.18
CA ILE A 349 -6.23 -2.40 -25.10
C ILE A 349 -5.22 -2.25 -26.25
N GLU A 350 -5.55 -2.85 -27.40
CA GLU A 350 -4.72 -2.84 -28.61
C GLU A 350 -4.63 -1.43 -29.25
N ARG A 351 -3.41 -1.05 -29.65
CA ARG A 351 -3.03 0.17 -30.38
C ARG A 351 -1.79 -0.11 -31.26
N ASP A 352 -1.16 0.94 -31.76
CA ASP A 352 -0.15 0.87 -32.83
C ASP A 352 1.27 0.52 -32.36
N SER A 353 1.49 0.17 -31.08
CA SER A 353 2.83 -0.16 -30.57
C SER A 353 3.30 -1.61 -30.79
N VAL A 354 2.49 -2.45 -31.45
CA VAL A 354 2.85 -3.85 -31.74
C VAL A 354 2.59 -4.16 -33.21
N LYS A 355 3.57 -4.78 -33.88
CA LYS A 355 3.43 -5.31 -35.23
C LYS A 355 3.25 -6.83 -35.21
N GLU A 356 2.71 -7.37 -36.28
CA GLU A 356 2.68 -8.81 -36.54
C GLU A 356 3.99 -9.23 -37.24
N LEU A 357 4.55 -10.39 -36.88
CA LEU A 357 5.81 -10.93 -37.41
C LEU A 357 5.64 -12.06 -38.43
#